data_AF-A0A0A2WHX0-F1
#
_entry.id   AF-A0A0A2WHX0-F1
#
_cell.length_a   1.000
_cell.length_b   1.000
_cell.length_c   1.000
_cell.angle_alpha   90.00
_cell.angle_beta   90.00
_cell.angle_gamma   90.00
#
_symmetry.space_group_name_H-M   'P 1'
#
loop_
_entity.id
_entity.type
_entity.pdbx_description
1 polymer ?
#
loop_
_entity_poly.entity_id
_entity_poly.type
_entity_poly.pdbx_seq_one_letter_code
_entity_poly.pdbx_strand_id
1 'polypeptide(L)'
;MVAAYPQDALLATVAAAAVFGIAAQYAVDRDEVRGPGTFVPAFLDELYSIQRATAKGDLRWLVLARVQGVQVDDGEASNGKA
;
A
#
# COMPACT_ATOMS: atom_id res chain seq x y z
N MET A 1 -6.78 -5.96 -5.84
CA MET A 1 -6.49 -4.51 -5.71
C MET A 1 -6.87 -3.67 -6.92
N VAL A 2 -6.79 -4.17 -8.17
CA VAL A 2 -7.47 -3.53 -9.34
C VAL A 2 -8.96 -3.21 -9.08
N ALA A 3 -9.63 -3.98 -8.22
CA ALA A 3 -11.03 -3.77 -7.84
C ALA A 3 -11.27 -2.73 -6.74
N ALA A 4 -10.23 -2.18 -6.08
CA ALA A 4 -10.44 -1.23 -4.98
C ALA A 4 -10.90 0.15 -5.49
N TYR A 5 -10.42 0.55 -6.67
CA TYR A 5 -10.82 1.78 -7.33
C TYR A 5 -10.66 1.64 -8.86
N PRO A 6 -11.65 1.04 -9.55
CA PRO A 6 -11.56 0.71 -10.98
C PRO A 6 -11.40 1.94 -11.90
N GLN A 7 -11.68 3.14 -11.39
CA GLN A 7 -11.59 4.40 -12.12
C GLN A 7 -10.16 4.96 -12.20
N ASP A 8 -9.28 4.58 -11.25
CA ASP A 8 -7.89 5.02 -11.23
C ASP A 8 -6.99 3.88 -10.74
N ALA A 9 -6.36 3.22 -11.71
CA ALA A 9 -5.46 2.11 -11.46
C ALA A 9 -4.19 2.53 -10.69
N LEU A 10 -3.72 3.77 -10.85
CA LEU A 10 -2.56 4.27 -10.11
C LEU A 10 -2.93 4.40 -8.64
N LEU A 11 -4.05 5.07 -8.32
CA LEU A 11 -4.50 5.23 -6.94
C LEU A 11 -4.78 3.87 -6.28
N ALA A 12 -5.44 2.95 -6.99
CA ALA A 12 -5.68 1.60 -6.50
C ALA A 12 -4.37 0.84 -6.19
N THR A 13 -3.34 1.04 -7.01
CA THR A 13 -2.03 0.39 -6.86
C THR A 13 -1.20 1.03 -5.74
N VAL A 14 -1.28 2.35 -5.56
CA VAL A 14 -0.61 3.03 -4.44
C VAL A 14 -1.24 2.60 -3.11
N ALA A 15 -2.58 2.59 -3.04
CA ALA A 15 -3.30 2.09 -1.86
C ALA A 15 -2.94 0.62 -1.57
N ALA A 16 -2.83 -0.19 -2.62
CA ALA A 16 -2.41 -1.57 -2.54
C ALA A 16 -1.05 -1.76 -1.88
N ALA A 17 -0.04 -1.07 -2.42
CA ALA A 17 1.33 -1.16 -1.94
C ALA A 17 1.45 -0.65 -0.49
N ALA A 18 0.74 0.44 -0.15
CA ALA A 18 0.74 0.98 1.21
C ALA A 18 0.15 -0.02 2.21
N VAL A 19 -1.02 -0.58 1.94
CA VAL A 19 -1.66 -1.59 2.82
C VAL A 19 -0.78 -2.83 2.97
N PHE A 20 -0.20 -3.30 1.86
CA PHE A 20 0.69 -4.46 1.87
C PHE A 20 1.93 -4.22 2.76
N GLY A 21 2.60 -3.07 2.59
CA GLY A 21 3.78 -2.73 3.38
C GLY A 21 3.50 -2.54 4.86
N ILE A 22 2.37 -1.93 5.22
CA ILE A 22 1.99 -1.68 6.62
C ILE A 22 1.57 -2.99 7.30
N ALA A 23 0.80 -3.85 6.62
CA ALA A 23 0.47 -5.18 7.14
C ALA A 23 1.72 -6.02 7.39
N ALA A 24 2.74 -5.91 6.52
CA ALA A 24 4.01 -6.60 6.71
C ALA A 24 4.79 -6.09 7.93
N GLN A 25 4.77 -4.79 8.20
CA GLN A 25 5.38 -4.19 9.40
C GLN A 25 4.70 -4.73 10.67
N TYR A 26 3.37 -4.64 10.74
CA TYR A 26 2.62 -5.18 11.88
C TYR A 26 2.86 -6.68 12.10
N ALA A 27 2.96 -7.45 11.01
CA ALA A 27 3.19 -8.87 11.12
C ALA A 27 4.58 -9.20 11.68
N VAL A 28 5.63 -8.48 11.26
CA VAL A 28 6.98 -8.64 11.81
C VAL A 28 7.06 -8.26 13.29
N ASP A 29 6.27 -7.28 13.72
CA ASP A 29 6.25 -6.82 15.11
C ASP A 29 5.53 -7.79 16.07
N ARG A 30 4.88 -8.86 15.56
CA ARG A 30 4.26 -9.88 16.41
C ARG A 30 5.30 -10.83 17.01
N ASP A 31 5.24 -11.03 18.33
CA ASP A 31 6.16 -11.89 19.10
C ASP A 31 6.24 -13.35 18.61
N GLU A 32 5.19 -13.84 17.97
CA GLU A 32 5.09 -15.21 17.44
C GLU A 32 5.83 -15.40 16.10
N VAL A 33 6.24 -14.31 15.44
CA VAL A 33 6.94 -14.35 14.16
C VAL A 33 8.44 -14.56 14.39
N ARG A 34 8.94 -15.69 13.91
CA ARG A 34 10.34 -16.16 14.07
C ARG A 34 11.06 -16.36 12.74
N GLY A 35 10.32 -16.28 11.63
CA GLY A 35 10.83 -16.53 10.30
C GLY A 35 9.70 -16.58 9.27
N PRO A 36 10.01 -16.88 8.00
CA PRO A 36 9.05 -16.79 6.90
C PRO A 36 7.83 -17.70 7.07
N GLY A 37 8.00 -18.87 7.71
CA GLY A 37 6.90 -19.82 7.93
C GLY A 37 5.85 -19.31 8.94
N THR A 38 6.25 -18.54 9.94
CA THR A 38 5.33 -17.91 10.91
C THR A 38 4.90 -16.51 10.49
N PHE A 39 5.68 -15.86 9.63
CA PHE A 39 5.34 -14.55 9.07
C PHE A 39 4.12 -14.59 8.14
N VAL A 40 4.03 -15.55 7.22
CA VAL A 40 2.95 -15.54 6.21
C VAL A 40 1.55 -15.59 6.84
N PRO A 41 1.26 -16.48 7.82
CA PRO A 41 -0.02 -16.46 8.52
C PRO A 41 -0.28 -15.13 9.25
N ALA A 42 0.71 -14.64 10.01
CA ALA A 42 0.61 -13.36 10.72
C ALA A 42 0.35 -12.18 9.77
N PHE A 43 0.98 -12.17 8.61
CA PHE A 43 0.78 -11.16 7.57
C PHE A 43 -0.64 -11.16 7.00
N LEU A 44 -1.21 -12.33 6.76
CA LEU A 44 -2.60 -12.44 6.29
C LEU A 44 -3.59 -11.97 7.36
N ASP A 45 -3.33 -12.26 8.63
CA ASP A 45 -4.13 -11.74 9.74
C ASP A 45 -4.10 -10.21 9.80
N GLU A 46 -2.93 -9.60 9.65
CA GLU A 46 -2.78 -8.14 9.68
C GLU A 46 -3.43 -7.46 8.47
N LEU A 47 -3.33 -8.05 7.27
CA LEU A 47 -4.09 -7.60 6.10
C LEU A 47 -5.59 -7.58 6.37
N TYR A 48 -6.12 -8.66 6.96
CA TYR A 48 -7.53 -8.77 7.31
C TYR A 48 -7.93 -7.75 8.38
N SER A 49 -7.09 -7.57 9.39
CA SER A 49 -7.27 -6.61 10.49
C SER A 49 -7.40 -5.19 9.96
N ILE A 50 -6.47 -4.74 9.11
CA ILE A 50 -6.50 -3.41 8.49
C ILE A 50 -7.77 -3.21 7.65
N GLN A 51 -8.17 -4.21 6.87
CA GLN A 51 -9.39 -4.12 6.07
C GLN A 51 -10.65 -3.97 6.95
N ARG A 52 -10.75 -4.76 8.03
CA ARG A 52 -11.87 -4.69 8.99
C ARG A 52 -11.87 -3.37 9.77
N ALA A 53 -10.71 -2.85 10.16
CA ALA A 53 -10.58 -1.57 10.83
C ALA A 53 -11.04 -0.42 9.90
N THR A 54 -10.55 -0.41 8.67
CA THR A 54 -10.93 0.58 7.64
C THR A 54 -12.42 0.56 7.36
N ALA A 55 -13.04 -0.63 7.24
CA ALA A 55 -14.48 -0.77 7.04
C ALA A 55 -15.32 -0.23 8.22
N LYS A 56 -14.75 -0.18 9.43
CA LYS A 56 -15.38 0.40 10.62
C LYS A 56 -15.06 1.90 10.79
N GLY A 57 -14.33 2.51 9.86
CA GLY A 57 -13.90 3.90 9.93
C GLY A 57 -12.63 4.15 10.75
N ASP A 58 -11.96 3.09 11.22
CA ASP A 58 -10.67 3.22 11.90
C ASP A 58 -9.53 3.30 10.87
N LEU A 59 -9.01 4.52 10.71
CA LEU A 59 -7.98 4.86 9.74
C LEU A 59 -6.60 5.11 10.37
N ARG A 60 -6.38 4.72 11.64
CA ARG A 60 -5.12 5.01 12.35
C ARG A 60 -3.88 4.46 11.65
N TRP A 61 -4.01 3.35 10.94
CA TRP A 61 -2.92 2.76 10.15
C TRP A 61 -2.38 3.70 9.06
N LEU A 62 -3.19 4.67 8.57
CA LEU A 62 -2.75 5.65 7.56
C LEU A 62 -1.61 6.55 8.05
N VAL A 63 -1.43 6.73 9.37
CA VAL A 63 -0.29 7.49 9.93
C VAL A 63 1.06 6.90 9.53
N LEU A 64 1.10 5.60 9.27
CA LEU A 64 2.31 4.89 8.87
C LEU A 64 2.53 4.91 7.35
N ALA A 65 1.54 5.34 6.56
CA ALA A 65 1.65 5.39 5.12
C ALA A 65 2.64 6.50 4.69
N ARG A 66 3.70 6.09 4.00
CA ARG A 66 4.70 6.99 3.41
C ARG A 66 4.56 6.95 1.89
N VAL A 67 3.83 7.93 1.34
CA VAL A 67 3.61 8.06 -0.11
C VAL A 67 4.06 9.45 -0.54
N GLN A 68 4.86 9.51 -1.61
CA GLN A 68 5.31 10.76 -2.22
C GLN A 68 4.89 10.80 -3.68
N GLY A 69 4.18 11.86 -4.07
CA GLY A 69 3.89 12.12 -5.48
C GLY A 69 5.14 12.66 -6.18
N VAL A 70 5.45 12.10 -7.35
CA VAL A 70 6.53 12.58 -8.22
C VAL A 70 5.87 13.16 -9.46
N GLN A 71 6.19 14.41 -9.78
CA GLN A 71 5.76 15.03 -11.04
C GLN A 71 6.68 14.51 -12.15
N VAL A 72 6.09 14.12 -13.27
CA VAL A 72 6.82 13.77 -14.48
C VAL A 72 6.71 14.97 -15.41
N ASP A 73 7.83 15.64 -15.68
CA ASP A 73 7.87 16.62 -16.76
C ASP A 73 7.81 15.84 -18.08
N ASP A 74 6.70 15.99 -18.80
CA ASP A 74 6.56 15.51 -20.16
C ASP A 74 7.52 16.35 -21.02
N GLY A 75 8.76 15.85 -21.18
CA GLY A 75 9.78 16.52 -21.97
C GLY A 75 9.24 16.88 -23.35
N GLU A 76 9.01 18.17 -23.59
CA GLU A 76 8.61 18.68 -24.89
C GLU A 76 9.61 18.19 -25.93
N ALA A 77 9.07 17.58 -26.98
CA ALA A 77 9.79 17.24 -28.18
C ALA A 77 10.39 18.50 -28.81
N SER A 78 11.61 18.85 -28.41
CA SER A 78 12.47 19.76 -29.16
C SER A 78 12.96 19.01 -30.40
N ASN A 79 12.10 18.91 -31.41
CA ASN A 79 12.55 18.82 -32.79
C ASN A 79 11.51 19.44 -33.72
N GLY A 80 11.74 20.70 -34.10
CA GLY A 80 10.99 21.35 -35.17
C GLY A 80 10.78 22.84 -34.96
N LYS A 81 11.76 23.64 -35.39
CA LYS A 81 11.73 25.05 -35.88
C LYS A 81 13.11 25.67 -35.57
N ALA A 82 13.91 26.16 -36.50
CA ALA A 82 13.74 26.52 -37.91
C ALA A 82 15.06 26.32 -38.66
#